data_AF-A0A2S7DP25-F1
#
_entry.id   AF-A0A2S7DP25-F1
#
_cell.length_a   1.000
_cell.length_b   1.000
_cell.length_c   1.000
_cell.angle_alpha   90.00
_cell.angle_beta   90.00
_cell.angle_gamma   90.00
#
_symmetry.space_group_name_H-M   'P 1'
#
loop_
_entity.id
_entity.type
_entity.pdbx_description
1 polymer ?
#
loop_
_entity_poly.entity_id
_entity_poly.type
_entity_poly.pdbx_seq_one_letter_code
_entity_poly.pdbx_strand_id
1 'polypeptide(L)'
;RNKQNVKRVKGLLCDGGYIGDPFAQGVQEMLGRKVKVQIAKRSELHTFKVMPKRWIVERSFAWLEKNRRLWKNCERQLNTSLQMIHLA
;
A
#
# COMPACT_ATOMS: atom_id res chain seq x y z
N ARG A 1 -10.11 -10.76 -12.85
CA ARG A 1 -11.48 -10.22 -12.98
C ARG A 1 -11.55 -8.68 -12.99
N ASN A 2 -10.75 -7.92 -12.23
CA ASN A 2 -10.83 -6.44 -12.18
C ASN A 2 -9.93 -5.64 -13.14
N LYS A 3 -9.19 -6.28 -14.07
CA LYS A 3 -8.26 -5.59 -14.98
C LYS A 3 -8.94 -4.51 -15.84
N GLN A 4 -10.22 -4.67 -16.20
CA GLN A 4 -10.99 -3.65 -16.92
C GLN A 4 -11.12 -2.34 -16.14
N ASN A 5 -11.26 -2.41 -14.81
CA ASN A 5 -11.61 -1.26 -13.96
C ASN A 5 -10.44 -0.33 -13.65
N VAL A 6 -9.21 -0.81 -13.84
CA VAL A 6 -8.00 -0.06 -13.49
C VAL A 6 -7.30 0.59 -14.70
N LYS A 7 -7.90 0.51 -15.89
CA LYS A 7 -7.35 1.11 -17.12
C LYS A 7 -7.17 2.64 -17.07
N ARG A 8 -7.86 3.32 -16.15
CA ARG A 8 -7.84 4.79 -15.99
C ARG A 8 -6.87 5.27 -14.91
N VAL A 9 -6.22 4.36 -14.19
CA VAL A 9 -5.28 4.71 -13.13
C VAL A 9 -4.08 5.43 -13.75
N LYS A 10 -3.78 6.64 -13.26
CA LYS A 10 -2.64 7.46 -13.75
C LYS A 10 -1.44 7.43 -12.81
N GLY A 11 -1.66 7.08 -11.54
CA GLY A 11 -0.60 7.05 -10.54
C GLY A 11 -0.97 6.15 -9.37
N LEU A 12 0.06 5.54 -8.80
CA LEU A 12 -0.03 4.63 -7.66
C LEU A 12 0.80 5.22 -6.52
N LEU A 13 0.20 5.40 -5.36
CA LEU A 13 0.94 5.73 -4.14
C LEU A 13 1.16 4.45 -3.34
N CYS A 14 2.41 4.22 -2.95
CA CYS A 14 2.82 3.03 -2.21
C CYS A 14 3.56 3.44 -0.94
N ASP A 15 3.59 2.55 0.05
CA ASP A 15 4.40 2.73 1.24
C ASP A 15 5.89 2.53 0.97
N GLY A 16 6.72 2.75 1.99
CA GLY A 16 8.17 2.60 1.89
C GLY A 16 8.70 1.15 1.91
N GLY A 17 7.86 0.13 1.99
CA GLY A 17 8.18 -1.28 1.82
C GLY A 17 8.09 -1.75 0.37
N TYR A 18 7.26 -1.11 -0.45
CA TYR A 18 7.14 -1.38 -1.89
C TYR A 18 8.20 -0.65 -2.72
N ILE A 19 9.47 -0.93 -2.43
CA ILE A 19 10.62 -0.33 -3.13
C ILE A 19 11.12 -1.27 -4.21
N GLY A 20 11.59 -0.70 -5.32
CA GLY A 20 12.45 -1.37 -6.28
C GLY A 20 11.88 -1.45 -7.68
N ASP A 21 12.79 -1.61 -8.63
CA ASP A 21 12.47 -1.74 -10.05
C ASP A 21 11.55 -2.94 -10.36
N PRO A 22 11.67 -4.11 -9.71
CA PRO A 22 10.78 -5.24 -9.97
C PRO A 22 9.31 -4.92 -9.67
N PHE A 23 9.05 -4.20 -8.59
CA PHE A 23 7.70 -3.81 -8.21
C PHE A 23 7.12 -2.78 -9.20
N ALA A 24 7.91 -1.76 -9.55
CA ALA A 24 7.50 -0.75 -10.51
C ALA A 24 7.22 -1.37 -11.89
N GLN A 25 8.03 -2.33 -12.32
CA GLN A 25 7.84 -3.06 -13.57
C GLN A 25 6.56 -3.89 -13.55
N GLY A 26 6.30 -4.67 -12.49
CA GLY A 26 5.07 -5.45 -12.37
C GLY A 26 3.80 -4.57 -12.38
N VAL A 27 3.87 -3.39 -11.74
CA VAL A 27 2.80 -2.39 -11.80
C VAL A 27 2.57 -1.89 -13.23
N GLN A 28 3.64 -1.58 -13.97
CA GLN A 28 3.54 -1.11 -15.35
C GLN A 28 3.02 -2.20 -16.31
N GLU A 29 3.39 -3.46 -16.10
CA GLU A 29 2.86 -4.59 -16.88
C GLU A 29 1.36 -4.79 -16.66
N MET A 30 0.90 -4.57 -15.42
CA MET A 30 -0.50 -4.78 -15.05
C MET A 30 -1.42 -3.59 -15.36
N LEU A 31 -0.92 -2.36 -15.18
CA LEU A 31 -1.71 -1.13 -15.25
C LEU A 31 -1.36 -0.25 -16.47
N GLY A 32 -0.29 -0.60 -17.19
CA GLY A 32 0.23 0.11 -18.34
C GLY A 32 1.43 1.02 -17.99
N ARG A 33 2.33 1.18 -18.96
CA ARG A 33 3.59 1.96 -18.83
C ARG A 33 3.41 3.44 -18.44
N LYS A 34 2.21 3.99 -18.53
CA LYS A 34 1.92 5.39 -18.18
C LYS A 34 1.71 5.63 -16.69
N VAL A 35 1.62 4.57 -15.88
CA VAL A 35 1.39 4.70 -14.43
C VAL A 35 2.67 5.09 -13.72
N LYS A 36 2.63 6.20 -13.00
CA LYS A 36 3.72 6.64 -12.13
C LYS A 36 3.55 6.04 -10.74
N VAL A 37 4.54 5.29 -10.26
CA VAL A 37 4.60 4.80 -8.88
C VAL A 37 5.31 5.83 -8.02
N GLN A 38 4.65 6.27 -6.94
CA GLN A 38 5.18 7.22 -5.97
C GLN A 38 5.32 6.51 -4.62
N ILE A 39 6.56 6.37 -4.16
CA ILE A 39 6.87 5.68 -2.91
C ILE A 39 6.91 6.71 -1.79
N ALA A 40 6.07 6.52 -0.78
CA ALA A 40 6.02 7.32 0.43
C ALA A 40 7.11 6.89 1.42
N LYS A 41 8.39 6.99 1.03
CA LYS A 41 9.55 6.70 1.87
C LYS A 41 10.36 7.96 2.16
N ARG A 42 10.79 8.12 3.42
CA ARG A 42 11.83 9.09 3.78
C ARG A 42 13.20 8.42 3.58
N SER A 43 13.95 8.85 2.57
CA SER A 43 15.30 8.33 2.28
C SER A 43 16.39 9.05 3.06
N GLU A 44 16.19 10.33 3.39
CA GLU A 44 17.18 11.15 4.07
C GLU A 44 16.74 11.43 5.52
N LEU A 45 17.51 10.93 6.49
CA LEU A 45 17.25 11.13 7.92
C LEU A 45 17.53 12.57 8.36
N HIS A 46 18.54 13.20 7.76
CA HIS A 46 19.06 14.52 8.18
C HIS A 46 18.46 15.71 7.43
N THR A 47 17.65 15.46 6.39
CA THR A 47 16.98 16.51 5.62
C THR A 47 15.48 16.46 5.88
N PHE A 48 14.86 17.61 6.12
CA PHE A 48 13.40 17.72 6.08
C PHE A 48 12.97 18.01 4.64
N LYS A 49 12.30 17.04 4.01
CA LYS A 49 11.70 17.19 2.68
C LYS A 49 10.21 16.94 2.78
N VAL A 50 9.41 17.94 2.37
CA VAL A 50 7.95 17.79 2.31
C VAL A 50 7.61 16.73 1.26
N MET A 51 6.88 15.70 1.68
CA MET A 51 6.37 14.64 0.80
C MET A 51 4.87 14.86 0.57
N PRO A 52 4.47 15.59 -0.48
CA PRO A 52 3.05 15.82 -0.75
C PRO A 52 2.35 14.47 -0.96
N LYS A 53 1.18 14.29 -0.33
CA LYS A 53 0.32 13.08 -0.37
C LYS A 53 0.77 11.88 0.47
N ARG A 54 1.90 11.92 1.19
CA ARG A 54 2.32 10.85 2.11
C ARG A 54 1.24 10.53 3.17
N TRP A 55 0.60 11.56 3.71
CA TRP A 55 -0.46 11.42 4.71
C TRP A 55 -1.62 10.52 4.23
N ILE A 56 -1.85 10.41 2.92
CA ILE A 56 -2.92 9.57 2.36
C ILE A 56 -2.61 8.10 2.60
N VAL A 57 -1.35 7.68 2.41
CA VAL A 57 -0.91 6.31 2.64
C VAL A 57 -1.00 5.99 4.14
N GLU A 58 -0.45 6.87 4.98
CA GLU A 58 -0.47 6.70 6.44
C GLU A 58 -1.90 6.68 7.00
N ARG A 59 -2.78 7.57 6.53
CA ARG A 59 -4.18 7.62 6.97
C ARG A 59 -4.98 6.42 6.49
N SER A 60 -4.71 5.92 5.28
CA SER A 60 -5.31 4.66 4.79
C SER A 60 -4.96 3.50 5.71
N PHE A 61 -3.68 3.37 6.10
CA PHE A 61 -3.29 2.34 7.07
C PHE A 61 -3.90 2.55 8.45
N ALA A 62 -3.98 3.79 8.94
CA ALA A 62 -4.63 4.08 10.21
C ALA A 62 -6.11 3.66 10.21
N TRP A 63 -6.82 3.82 9.09
CA TRP A 63 -8.19 3.33 8.95
C TRP A 63 -8.27 1.80 8.89
N LEU A 64 -7.34 1.14 8.20
CA LEU A 64 -7.25 -0.32 8.17
C LEU A 64 -6.97 -0.87 9.57
N GLU A 65 -6.02 -0.30 10.31
CA GLU A 65 -5.70 -0.71 11.68
C GLU A 65 -6.88 -0.52 12.64
N LYS A 66 -7.70 0.53 12.43
CA LYS A 66 -8.92 0.76 13.22
C LYS A 66 -10.05 -0.22 12.87
N ASN A 67 -10.00 -0.88 11.73
CA ASN A 67 -10.97 -1.91 11.40
C ASN A 67 -10.70 -3.15 12.26
N ARG A 68 -11.65 -3.51 13.12
CA ARG A 68 -11.55 -4.64 14.06
C ARG A 68 -11.10 -5.95 13.41
N ARG A 69 -11.45 -6.19 12.14
CA ARG A 69 -11.06 -7.39 11.39
C ARG A 69 -9.58 -7.44 11.00
N LEU A 70 -8.93 -6.28 10.90
CA LEU A 70 -7.53 -6.12 10.48
C LEU A 70 -6.60 -5.79 11.65
N TRP A 71 -7.12 -5.80 12.88
CA TRP A 71 -6.36 -5.50 14.07
C TRP A 71 -5.30 -6.59 14.30
N LYS A 72 -4.02 -6.22 14.27
CA LYS A 72 -2.90 -7.19 14.27
C LYS A 72 -2.61 -7.86 15.62
N ASN A 73 -3.09 -7.28 16.71
CA ASN A 73 -2.77 -7.67 18.09
C ASN A 73 -3.98 -8.14 18.93
N CYS A 74 -5.08 -8.58 18.32
CA CYS A 74 -6.34 -8.79 19.05
C CYS A 74 -6.48 -10.19 19.62
N GLU A 75 -5.68 -11.14 19.15
CA GLU A 75 -5.96 -12.54 19.40
C GLU A 75 -4.72 -13.24 19.93
N ARG A 76 -4.83 -13.64 21.18
CA ARG A 76 -3.89 -14.51 21.89
C ARG A 76 -3.68 -15.87 21.19
N GLN A 77 -4.51 -16.20 20.19
CA GLN A 77 -4.46 -17.43 19.41
C GLN A 77 -4.32 -17.13 17.91
N LEU A 78 -3.29 -17.70 17.28
CA LEU A 78 -2.96 -17.49 15.87
C LEU A 78 -4.01 -18.07 14.89
N ASN A 79 -4.83 -19.02 15.34
CA ASN A 79 -5.79 -19.72 14.47
C ASN A 79 -6.97 -18.84 14.07
N THR A 80 -7.46 -17.99 14.98
CA THR A 80 -8.57 -17.07 14.70
C THR A 80 -8.16 -15.92 13.79
N SER A 81 -6.90 -15.46 13.88
CA SER A 81 -6.40 -14.37 13.05
C SER A 81 -6.17 -14.81 11.60
N LEU A 82 -5.72 -16.05 11.38
CA LEU A 82 -5.60 -16.64 10.04
C LEU A 82 -6.95 -16.71 9.32
N GLN A 83 -8.01 -17.12 10.01
CA GLN A 83 -9.36 -17.21 9.43
C GLN A 83 -9.89 -15.83 9.00
N MET A 84 -9.65 -14.78 9.80
CA MET A 84 -10.03 -13.40 9.46
C MET A 84 -9.32 -12.89 8.19
N ILE A 85 -8.07 -13.28 7.97
CA ILE A 85 -7.30 -12.91 6.76
C ILE A 85 -7.87 -13.61 5.51
N HIS A 86 -8.24 -14.89 5.58
CA HIS A 86 -8.82 -15.60 4.45
C HIS A 86 -10.20 -15.06 3.99
N LEU A 87 -10.92 -14.40 4.90
CA LEU A 87 -12.24 -13.82 4.65
C LEU A 87 -12.21 -12.43 4.00
N ALA A 88 -11.06 -11.75 4.01
CA ALA A 88 -10.87 -10.39 3.49
C ALA A 88 -10.43 -10.40 2.01
#